data_AF-A0A9X5BKP4-F1
#
_entry.id   AF-A0A9X5BKP4-F1
#
_cell.length_a   1.000
_cell.length_b   1.000
_cell.length_c   1.000
_cell.angle_alpha   90.00
_cell.angle_beta   90.00
_cell.angle_gamma   90.00
#
_symmetry.space_group_name_H-M   'P 1'
#
loop_
_entity.id
_entity.type
_entity.pdbx_description
1 polymer ?
#
loop_
_entity_poly.entity_id
_entity_poly.type
_entity_poly.pdbx_seq_one_letter_code
_entity_poly.pdbx_strand_id
1 'polypeptide(L)'
;MLEWLAEISSWIWENISNIDSIVSIVTAILSGVFFIGGAVYGVIANILRQKLKRNQYKYLNLVVDNQTKQSMKYYIPTRAQEVDPCDDVCTTDSFIKLIPFFINKVFKNSDTRYFVILADSGMGKTTFLLKLFFEYYKKLIKEYDIVFIPLSLESSIERIRGIQNKTTTILLLDGLDEDRYAIEDYNKRLKDICDETELFYKVIISCRTQFFPDSDSEPRHTKKRSFGVGKKSIEFVKYYISLFNEKEINIYLSKKYNPIFERNKIRRSQKVIKNCPELMVRPMLLAYIDDLIEDKEREYNYAYEIYNQLVYSWIEREAINNETLYNFSEKIAEYMYSNKTVYIKGNIIQKICEEYGIQLSSFEAKTRSLLNRNANGIYKFAHKSILEFILANKAIKDTQFRKVIMLNGFDGYDMLELFLKEMSISYVKKLINRQTRILENVFCEFLQLSEIDLSHMKIKNCSFENCNLSKAVFRKGDFYNISLKGSNLYGADLRNVKFRGADLRGADLRGADLRGGHINRIKLEGANLYKTIFDEIKIDFLQMKYNLADSMVYSTKTRTVVSYKEYKKRRATVRGFLVDDDEFEFEFLNNGVSQKMEP
;
A
#
# COMPACT_ATOMS: atom_id res chain seq x y z
N MET A 1 2.41 35.70 32.84
CA MET A 1 1.38 36.50 32.14
C MET A 1 1.57 36.52 30.62
N LEU A 2 2.77 36.84 30.09
CA LEU A 2 3.07 36.72 28.65
C LEU A 2 3.02 35.27 28.12
N GLU A 3 3.45 34.29 28.91
CA GLU A 3 3.32 32.87 28.57
C GLU A 3 1.86 32.38 28.58
N TRP A 4 1.06 32.84 29.54
CA TRP A 4 -0.37 32.54 29.65
C TRP A 4 -1.18 33.15 28.49
N LEU A 5 -0.85 34.37 28.06
CA LEU A 5 -1.42 34.99 26.85
C LEU A 5 -0.99 34.28 25.55
N ALA A 6 0.23 33.74 25.50
CA ALA A 6 0.71 32.96 24.36
C ALA A 6 -0.05 31.63 24.23
N GLU A 7 -0.30 30.93 25.33
CA GLU A 7 -1.08 29.68 25.36
C GLU A 7 -2.54 29.89 24.94
N ILE A 8 -3.18 30.95 25.45
CA ILE A 8 -4.55 31.31 25.07
C ILE A 8 -4.63 31.74 23.60
N SER A 9 -3.65 32.51 23.10
CA SER A 9 -3.59 32.90 21.69
C SER A 9 -3.42 31.69 20.76
N SER A 10 -2.61 30.70 21.18
CA SER A 10 -2.39 29.46 20.43
C SER A 10 -3.67 28.62 20.40
N TRP A 11 -4.36 28.49 21.53
CA TRP A 11 -5.62 27.73 21.63
C TRP A 11 -6.77 28.38 20.83
N ILE A 12 -6.89 29.70 20.88
CA ILE A 12 -7.88 30.48 20.11
C ILE A 12 -7.63 30.35 18.60
N TRP A 13 -6.37 30.39 18.17
CA TRP A 13 -6.01 30.32 16.75
C TRP A 13 -6.07 28.90 16.16
N GLU A 14 -6.00 27.87 17.01
CA GLU A 14 -6.16 26.45 16.61
C GLU A 14 -7.63 26.02 16.49
N ASN A 15 -8.55 26.66 17.23
CA ASN A 15 -9.96 26.23 17.32
C ASN A 15 -10.96 27.16 16.65
N ILE A 16 -10.54 28.33 16.15
CA ILE A 16 -11.45 29.34 15.62
C ILE A 16 -11.09 29.68 14.17
N SER A 17 -11.98 29.32 13.25
CA SER A 17 -11.82 29.51 11.80
C SER A 17 -12.09 30.94 11.32
N ASN A 18 -12.55 31.83 12.21
CA ASN A 18 -13.01 33.18 11.88
C ASN A 18 -12.27 34.26 12.69
N ILE A 19 -11.58 35.16 11.97
CA ILE A 19 -10.84 36.31 12.55
C ILE A 19 -11.74 37.22 13.38
N ASP A 20 -13.03 37.34 13.03
CA ASP A 20 -13.95 38.19 13.80
C ASP A 20 -14.18 37.66 15.22
N SER A 21 -14.21 36.34 15.37
CA SER A 21 -14.30 35.66 16.67
C SER A 21 -13.01 35.79 17.48
N ILE A 22 -11.85 35.74 16.82
CA ILE A 22 -10.54 35.91 17.49
C ILE A 22 -10.34 37.34 17.97
N VAL A 23 -10.67 38.33 17.12
CA VAL A 23 -10.62 39.74 17.51
C VAL A 23 -11.56 39.99 18.67
N SER A 24 -12.75 39.39 18.67
CA SER A 24 -13.74 39.51 19.75
C SER A 24 -13.22 38.98 21.10
N ILE A 25 -12.53 37.83 21.11
CA ILE A 25 -11.97 37.23 22.33
C ILE A 25 -10.75 38.01 22.81
N VAL A 26 -9.86 38.43 21.90
CA VAL A 26 -8.71 39.29 22.25
C VAL A 26 -9.19 40.65 22.77
N THR A 27 -10.26 41.24 22.21
CA THR A 27 -10.88 42.44 22.77
C THR A 27 -11.50 42.18 24.13
N ALA A 28 -12.14 41.02 24.37
CA ALA A 28 -12.69 40.67 25.67
C ALA A 28 -11.60 40.53 26.75
N ILE A 29 -10.48 39.87 26.43
CA ILE A 29 -9.36 39.68 27.35
C ILE A 29 -8.65 41.01 27.64
N LEU A 30 -8.40 41.84 26.62
CA LEU A 30 -7.77 43.15 26.81
C LEU A 30 -8.69 44.15 27.54
N SER A 31 -10.01 44.05 27.32
CA SER A 31 -11.01 44.87 28.04
C SER A 31 -11.08 44.54 29.53
N GLY A 32 -10.72 43.32 29.93
CA GLY A 32 -10.69 42.90 31.33
C GLY A 32 -9.43 43.35 32.09
N VAL A 33 -8.35 43.74 31.41
CA VAL A 33 -7.03 43.99 32.03
C VAL A 33 -6.60 45.46 32.01
N PHE A 34 -7.01 46.27 31.04
CA PHE A 34 -6.53 47.65 30.89
C PHE A 34 -7.67 48.67 30.73
N PHE A 35 -7.99 49.36 31.82
CA PHE A 35 -8.99 50.43 31.95
C PHE A 35 -8.57 51.74 31.24
N ILE A 36 -8.23 51.72 29.95
CA ILE A 36 -7.83 52.94 29.19
C ILE A 36 -8.48 52.99 27.80
N GLY A 37 -9.58 53.75 27.68
CA GLY A 37 -10.03 54.45 26.46
C GLY A 37 -10.33 53.62 25.20
N GLY A 38 -11.61 53.30 24.96
CA GLY A 38 -12.14 52.55 23.80
C GLY A 38 -11.73 53.07 22.41
N ALA A 39 -11.33 54.34 22.27
CA ALA A 39 -10.89 54.92 21.00
C ALA A 39 -9.52 54.40 20.51
N VAL A 40 -8.56 54.21 21.43
CA VAL A 40 -7.22 53.68 21.08
C VAL A 40 -7.32 52.19 20.72
N TYR A 41 -8.21 51.45 21.40
CA TYR A 41 -8.50 50.04 21.12
C TYR A 41 -9.12 49.81 19.74
N GLY A 42 -10.10 50.62 19.36
CA GLY A 42 -10.71 50.56 18.03
C GLY A 42 -9.67 50.75 16.94
N VAL A 43 -8.72 51.67 17.15
CA VAL A 43 -7.64 51.95 16.20
C VAL A 43 -6.63 50.79 16.13
N ILE A 44 -6.14 50.26 17.26
CA ILE A 44 -5.18 49.15 17.27
C ILE A 44 -5.80 47.86 16.72
N ALA A 45 -7.04 47.52 17.11
CA ALA A 45 -7.76 46.37 16.61
C ALA A 45 -8.07 46.50 15.10
N ASN A 46 -8.37 47.71 14.62
CA ASN A 46 -8.60 47.96 13.20
C ASN A 46 -7.29 47.96 12.40
N ILE A 47 -6.17 48.45 12.96
CA ILE A 47 -4.83 48.33 12.36
C ILE A 47 -4.38 46.87 12.31
N LEU A 48 -4.59 46.08 13.36
CA LEU A 48 -4.31 44.64 13.38
C LEU A 48 -5.22 43.90 12.40
N ARG A 49 -6.54 44.16 12.38
CA ARG A 49 -7.48 43.62 11.38
C ARG A 49 -7.05 43.99 9.96
N GLN A 50 -6.67 45.23 9.72
CA GLN A 50 -6.24 45.68 8.39
C GLN A 50 -4.88 45.11 8.01
N LYS A 51 -3.88 45.04 8.90
CA LYS A 51 -2.58 44.38 8.62
C LYS A 51 -2.75 42.88 8.38
N LEU A 52 -3.58 42.20 9.19
CA LEU A 52 -3.88 40.78 9.04
C LEU A 52 -4.65 40.51 7.73
N LYS A 53 -5.74 41.25 7.45
CA LYS A 53 -6.50 41.12 6.19
C LYS A 53 -5.64 41.46 4.97
N ARG A 54 -4.92 42.59 4.97
CA ARG A 54 -4.13 43.08 3.82
C ARG A 54 -2.93 42.17 3.50
N ASN A 55 -2.36 41.47 4.50
CA ASN A 55 -1.33 40.47 4.26
C ASN A 55 -1.90 39.08 3.92
N GLN A 56 -3.08 38.69 4.43
CA GLN A 56 -3.75 37.45 4.03
C GLN A 56 -4.03 37.41 2.53
N TYR A 57 -4.58 38.50 1.97
CA TYR A 57 -4.97 38.57 0.55
C TYR A 57 -3.77 38.47 -0.41
N LYS A 58 -2.56 38.87 0.00
CA LYS A 58 -1.35 38.76 -0.84
C LYS A 58 -0.86 37.31 -0.98
N TYR A 59 -1.13 36.45 0.00
CA TYR A 59 -0.68 35.05 0.04
C TYR A 59 -1.80 34.02 -0.13
N LEU A 60 -3.07 34.45 -0.15
CA LEU A 60 -4.21 33.63 -0.54
C LEU A 60 -4.06 33.06 -1.97
N ASN A 61 -3.29 33.75 -2.83
CA ASN A 61 -2.91 33.27 -4.16
C ASN A 61 -1.91 32.09 -4.15
N LEU A 62 -1.28 31.76 -3.00
CA LEU A 62 -0.42 30.58 -2.88
C LEU A 62 -1.23 29.29 -2.62
N VAL A 63 -2.47 29.41 -2.16
CA VAL A 63 -3.37 28.28 -1.86
C VAL A 63 -4.62 28.43 -2.71
N VAL A 64 -4.46 28.20 -4.02
CA VAL A 64 -5.55 28.42 -4.99
C VAL A 64 -6.52 27.23 -4.99
N ASP A 65 -6.00 26.00 -4.92
CA ASP A 65 -6.80 24.80 -5.10
C ASP A 65 -7.52 24.36 -3.80
N ASN A 66 -8.72 23.79 -3.97
CA ASN A 66 -9.57 23.36 -2.85
C ASN A 66 -8.93 22.22 -2.03
N GLN A 67 -8.09 21.39 -2.64
CA GLN A 67 -7.48 20.24 -1.98
C GLN A 67 -6.41 20.69 -0.98
N THR A 68 -5.58 21.66 -1.34
CA THR A 68 -4.61 22.27 -0.44
C THR A 68 -5.31 23.00 0.71
N LYS A 69 -6.42 23.73 0.43
CA LYS A 69 -7.24 24.35 1.49
C LYS A 69 -7.77 23.33 2.50
N GLN A 70 -8.32 22.22 2.02
CA GLN A 70 -8.81 21.14 2.88
C GLN A 70 -7.68 20.48 3.67
N SER A 71 -6.54 20.18 3.03
CA SER A 71 -5.37 19.58 3.67
C SER A 71 -4.81 20.46 4.78
N MET A 72 -4.82 21.78 4.58
CA MET A 72 -4.42 22.76 5.58
C MET A 72 -5.41 22.85 6.76
N LYS A 73 -6.72 22.72 6.48
CA LYS A 73 -7.77 22.74 7.51
C LYS A 73 -7.65 21.57 8.48
N TYR A 74 -7.36 20.37 7.96
CA TYR A 74 -7.29 19.13 8.75
C TYR A 74 -5.85 18.69 9.01
N TYR A 75 -4.90 19.62 8.97
CA TYR A 75 -3.49 19.34 9.11
C TYR A 75 -3.16 18.60 10.42
N ILE A 76 -2.38 17.53 10.28
CA ILE A 76 -1.77 16.78 11.37
C ILE A 76 -0.28 17.12 11.40
N PRO A 77 0.31 17.39 12.59
CA PRO A 77 1.73 17.70 12.69
C PRO A 77 2.61 16.66 11.98
N THR A 78 3.26 17.08 10.89
CA THR A 78 4.13 16.19 10.11
C THR A 78 5.30 15.71 10.95
N ARG A 79 5.40 14.39 11.08
CA ARG A 79 6.56 13.69 11.62
C ARG A 79 7.52 13.35 10.49
N ALA A 80 8.79 13.29 10.83
CA ALA A 80 9.82 12.82 9.94
C ALA A 80 10.82 11.92 10.66
N GLN A 81 11.55 11.17 9.85
CA GLN A 81 12.58 10.22 10.23
C GLN A 81 13.77 10.36 9.27
N GLU A 82 14.86 9.68 9.61
CA GLU A 82 16.14 9.79 8.88
C GLU A 82 16.30 8.71 7.80
N VAL A 83 15.52 7.64 7.87
CA VAL A 83 15.52 6.49 6.96
C VAL A 83 14.25 6.48 6.13
N ASP A 84 14.30 6.04 4.88
CA ASP A 84 13.10 5.93 4.04
C ASP A 84 12.09 4.94 4.68
N PRO A 85 10.83 5.35 4.94
CA PRO A 85 9.80 4.44 5.44
C PRO A 85 9.43 3.28 4.48
N CYS A 86 9.83 3.34 3.20
CA CYS A 86 9.51 2.32 2.20
C CYS A 86 10.55 1.19 2.09
N ASP A 87 11.80 1.40 2.52
CA ASP A 87 12.88 0.42 2.33
C ASP A 87 13.20 -0.41 3.58
N ASP A 88 12.88 0.07 4.79
CA ASP A 88 13.13 -0.64 6.05
C ASP A 88 11.92 -0.61 6.99
N VAL A 89 11.60 -1.76 7.59
CA VAL A 89 10.69 -1.86 8.74
C VAL A 89 11.35 -1.11 9.90
N CYS A 90 10.96 0.15 10.14
CA CYS A 90 11.55 1.01 11.16
C CYS A 90 11.68 0.32 12.53
N THR A 91 12.91 0.16 13.00
CA THR A 91 13.24 -0.31 14.35
C THR A 91 13.63 0.82 15.31
N THR A 92 13.72 2.08 14.84
CA THR A 92 14.11 3.23 15.67
C THR A 92 12.95 4.21 15.87
N ASP A 93 12.50 4.34 17.13
CA ASP A 93 11.39 5.21 17.59
C ASP A 93 11.64 6.74 17.52
N SER A 94 12.75 7.21 16.94
CA SER A 94 13.13 8.64 17.00
C SER A 94 12.47 9.47 15.90
N PHE A 95 11.17 9.71 16.03
CA PHE A 95 10.43 10.63 15.15
C PHE A 95 10.60 12.10 15.56
N ILE A 96 10.77 12.99 14.58
CA ILE A 96 10.86 14.45 14.79
C ILE A 96 9.62 15.13 14.25
N LYS A 97 8.99 16.00 15.04
CA LYS A 97 7.93 16.90 14.53
C LYS A 97 8.57 18.04 13.75
N LEU A 98 8.34 18.10 12.44
CA LEU A 98 9.09 18.99 11.55
C LEU A 98 8.85 20.49 11.85
N ILE A 99 7.62 20.92 12.08
CA ILE A 99 7.34 22.35 12.31
C ILE A 99 8.07 22.88 13.56
N PRO A 100 7.91 22.28 14.77
CA PRO A 100 8.66 22.70 15.95
C PRO A 100 10.18 22.62 15.73
N PHE A 101 10.65 21.58 15.05
CA PHE A 101 12.06 21.42 14.73
C PHE A 101 12.60 22.59 13.89
N PHE A 102 11.92 22.95 12.80
CA PHE A 102 12.37 24.07 11.97
C PHE A 102 12.28 25.41 12.70
N ILE A 103 11.13 25.69 13.32
CA ILE A 103 10.83 26.99 13.92
C ILE A 103 11.66 27.28 15.18
N ASN A 104 11.93 26.26 16.00
CA ASN A 104 12.57 26.45 17.31
C ASN A 104 14.03 26.03 17.33
N LYS A 105 14.48 25.18 16.39
CA LYS A 105 15.85 24.69 16.33
C LYS A 105 16.58 25.18 15.09
N VAL A 106 16.09 24.88 13.89
CA VAL A 106 16.80 25.17 12.63
C VAL A 106 16.94 26.67 12.37
N PHE A 107 15.84 27.42 12.48
CA PHE A 107 15.82 28.85 12.16
C PHE A 107 16.45 29.74 13.23
N LYS A 108 16.91 29.15 14.35
CA LYS A 108 17.59 29.88 15.44
C LYS A 108 19.07 29.52 15.54
N ASN A 109 19.38 28.23 15.59
CA ASN A 109 20.66 27.74 16.14
C ASN A 109 21.37 26.72 15.23
N SER A 110 20.99 26.59 13.95
CA SER A 110 21.61 25.61 13.06
C SER A 110 22.59 26.26 12.09
N ASP A 111 23.78 25.67 11.94
CA ASP A 111 24.75 26.08 10.92
C ASP A 111 24.42 25.52 9.53
N THR A 112 23.58 24.48 9.46
CA THR A 112 23.16 23.87 8.20
C THR A 112 22.27 24.81 7.40
N ARG A 113 22.62 25.05 6.12
CA ARG A 113 21.83 25.90 5.23
C ARG A 113 20.73 25.14 4.48
N TYR A 114 21.09 23.99 3.90
CA TYR A 114 20.24 23.27 2.96
C TYR A 114 19.56 22.07 3.62
N PHE A 115 18.24 21.99 3.46
CA PHE A 115 17.42 20.87 3.91
C PHE A 115 16.60 20.30 2.76
N VAL A 116 16.50 18.98 2.69
CA VAL A 116 15.64 18.28 1.72
C VAL A 116 14.60 17.47 2.47
N ILE A 117 13.33 17.70 2.14
CA ILE A 117 12.18 16.97 2.67
C ILE A 117 11.71 16.00 1.59
N LEU A 118 11.90 14.71 1.87
CA LEU A 118 11.61 13.60 0.98
C LEU A 118 10.32 12.92 1.39
N ALA A 119 9.45 12.65 0.43
CA ALA A 119 8.28 11.81 0.63
C ALA A 119 7.65 11.41 -0.70
N ASP A 120 6.92 10.32 -0.73
CA ASP A 120 6.13 9.91 -1.89
C ASP A 120 4.96 10.84 -2.23
N SER A 121 4.31 10.55 -3.36
CA SER A 121 3.11 11.27 -3.78
C SER A 121 2.00 11.15 -2.71
N GLY A 122 1.31 12.26 -2.43
CA GLY A 122 0.22 12.27 -1.45
C GLY A 122 0.62 12.28 0.03
N MET A 123 1.91 12.21 0.38
CA MET A 123 2.41 12.26 1.77
C MET A 123 2.27 13.63 2.45
N GLY A 124 1.96 14.70 1.71
CA GLY A 124 1.74 16.04 2.27
C GLY A 124 2.96 16.98 2.30
N LYS A 125 3.92 16.83 1.39
CA LYS A 125 5.10 17.72 1.25
C LYS A 125 4.74 19.20 1.12
N THR A 126 3.92 19.54 0.13
CA THR A 126 3.41 20.90 -0.11
C THR A 126 2.64 21.42 1.10
N THR A 127 1.75 20.60 1.67
CA THR A 127 0.97 20.94 2.87
C THR A 127 1.89 21.27 4.05
N PHE A 128 2.96 20.50 4.25
CA PHE A 128 3.96 20.77 5.27
C PHE A 128 4.68 22.11 5.04
N LEU A 129 5.19 22.37 3.83
CA LEU A 129 5.91 23.63 3.54
C LEU A 129 5.01 24.86 3.70
N LEU A 130 3.77 24.79 3.21
CA LEU A 130 2.79 25.86 3.40
C LEU A 130 2.46 26.06 4.88
N LYS A 131 2.28 24.97 5.64
CA LYS A 131 2.03 25.08 7.08
C LYS A 131 3.23 25.66 7.82
N LEU A 132 4.45 25.27 7.47
CA LEU A 132 5.68 25.88 8.02
C LEU A 132 5.74 27.38 7.70
N PHE A 133 5.45 27.77 6.46
CA PHE A 133 5.37 29.17 6.03
C PHE A 133 4.40 29.96 6.91
N PHE A 134 3.16 29.48 7.05
CA PHE A 134 2.14 30.18 7.83
C PHE A 134 2.45 30.19 9.33
N GLU A 135 2.92 29.10 9.93
CA GLU A 135 3.27 29.06 11.36
C GLU A 135 4.44 30.00 11.69
N TYR A 136 5.45 30.08 10.82
CA TYR A 136 6.51 31.07 10.99
C TYR A 136 5.99 32.50 10.80
N TYR A 137 5.16 32.72 9.79
CA TYR A 137 4.62 34.04 9.49
C TYR A 137 3.68 34.59 10.58
N LYS A 138 3.08 33.73 11.42
CA LYS A 138 2.26 34.14 12.57
C LYS A 138 3.07 34.75 13.71
N LYS A 139 4.38 34.51 13.78
CA LYS A 139 5.22 35.07 14.85
C LYS A 139 5.14 36.60 14.85
N LEU A 140 4.95 37.18 16.03
CA LEU A 140 4.89 38.62 16.24
C LEU A 140 6.23 39.30 15.92
N ILE A 141 7.33 38.66 16.33
CA ILE A 141 8.70 39.12 16.07
C ILE A 141 9.35 38.07 15.17
N LYS A 142 9.81 38.53 14.00
CA LYS A 142 10.49 37.71 13.01
C LYS A 142 11.90 38.23 12.86
N GLU A 143 12.86 37.34 13.08
CA GLU A 143 14.29 37.63 12.85
C GLU A 143 14.64 37.56 11.36
N TYR A 144 13.87 36.78 10.58
CA TYR A 144 14.12 36.53 9.16
C TYR A 144 12.83 36.68 8.35
N ASP A 145 12.97 37.03 7.08
CA ASP A 145 11.91 36.91 6.10
C ASP A 145 11.71 35.44 5.71
N ILE A 146 10.51 35.09 5.24
CA ILE A 146 10.23 33.74 4.72
C ILE A 146 9.51 33.86 3.37
N VAL A 147 9.97 33.07 2.40
CA VAL A 147 9.45 33.08 1.02
C VAL A 147 9.18 31.65 0.57
N PHE A 148 8.06 31.44 -0.14
CA PHE A 148 7.67 30.16 -0.72
C PHE A 148 7.60 30.27 -2.25
N ILE A 149 8.27 29.36 -2.97
CA ILE A 149 8.31 29.31 -4.43
C ILE A 149 8.09 27.86 -4.89
N PRO A 150 7.00 27.58 -5.65
CA PRO A 150 6.87 26.31 -6.37
C PRO A 150 7.90 26.23 -7.50
N LEU A 151 8.65 25.14 -7.57
CA LEU A 151 9.65 24.89 -8.61
C LEU A 151 9.02 24.45 -9.95
N SER A 152 7.75 24.01 -9.92
CA SER A 152 6.96 23.75 -11.13
C SER A 152 6.71 24.99 -12.00
N LEU A 153 6.99 26.19 -11.49
CA LEU A 153 6.93 27.42 -12.28
C LEU A 153 8.18 27.58 -13.14
N GLU A 154 7.99 27.83 -14.45
CA GLU A 154 9.10 28.10 -15.37
C GLU A 154 9.97 29.30 -14.94
N SER A 155 9.34 30.30 -14.30
CA SER A 155 10.00 31.52 -13.80
C SER A 155 10.60 31.41 -12.38
N SER A 156 10.78 30.19 -11.87
CA SER A 156 11.19 29.95 -10.47
C SER A 156 12.55 30.56 -10.14
N ILE A 157 13.55 30.45 -11.03
CA ILE A 157 14.89 31.05 -10.81
C ILE A 157 14.84 32.57 -10.87
N GLU A 158 14.12 33.15 -11.82
CA GLU A 158 13.95 34.61 -11.92
C GLU A 158 13.32 35.17 -10.64
N ARG A 159 12.35 34.45 -10.06
CA ARG A 159 11.74 34.80 -8.77
C ARG A 159 12.74 34.72 -7.61
N ILE A 160 13.60 33.69 -7.59
CA ILE A 160 14.67 33.57 -6.58
C ILE A 160 15.66 34.73 -6.70
N ARG A 161 16.07 35.07 -7.94
CA ARG A 161 16.96 36.21 -8.24
C ARG A 161 16.37 37.54 -7.79
N GLY A 162 15.07 37.74 -7.98
CA GLY A 162 14.37 38.98 -7.63
C GLY A 162 14.26 39.29 -6.13
N ILE A 163 14.68 38.38 -5.24
CA ILE A 163 14.64 38.59 -3.79
C ILE A 163 15.85 39.44 -3.36
N GLN A 164 15.60 40.62 -2.78
CA GLN A 164 16.65 41.56 -2.39
C GLN A 164 17.40 41.14 -1.11
N ASN A 165 16.68 40.80 -0.03
CA ASN A 165 17.27 40.54 1.29
C ASN A 165 17.65 39.05 1.51
N LYS A 166 18.45 38.48 0.59
CA LYS A 166 18.74 37.02 0.58
C LYS A 166 19.31 36.54 1.94
N THR A 167 20.29 37.23 2.51
CA THR A 167 21.00 36.85 3.75
C THR A 167 20.12 36.78 4.99
N THR A 168 18.96 37.44 4.97
CA THR A 168 17.98 37.39 6.07
C THR A 168 16.69 36.70 5.64
N THR A 169 16.72 35.89 4.57
CA THR A 169 15.54 35.20 4.04
C THR A 169 15.66 33.68 4.18
N ILE A 170 14.60 33.07 4.71
CA ILE A 170 14.33 31.63 4.67
C ILE A 170 13.57 31.35 3.37
N LEU A 171 14.10 30.46 2.53
CA LEU A 171 13.53 30.09 1.25
C LEU A 171 12.94 28.68 1.29
N LEU A 172 11.66 28.55 0.95
CA LEU A 172 10.96 27.27 0.80
C LEU A 172 10.73 27.02 -0.69
N LEU A 173 11.30 25.94 -1.21
CA LEU A 173 11.18 25.51 -2.60
C LEU A 173 10.36 24.21 -2.65
N ASP A 174 9.22 24.23 -3.34
CA ASP A 174 8.31 23.07 -3.38
C ASP A 174 8.34 22.35 -4.72
N GLY A 175 8.45 21.03 -4.68
CA GLY A 175 8.26 20.15 -5.84
C GLY A 175 9.43 20.14 -6.81
N LEU A 176 10.65 19.83 -6.36
CA LEU A 176 11.79 19.66 -7.27
C LEU A 176 11.53 18.58 -8.34
N ASP A 177 10.78 17.54 -7.99
CA ASP A 177 10.37 16.49 -8.93
C ASP A 177 9.34 16.95 -9.98
N GLU A 178 8.79 18.16 -9.83
CA GLU A 178 7.87 18.80 -10.78
C GLU A 178 8.57 19.92 -11.59
N ASP A 179 9.87 20.18 -11.36
CA ASP A 179 10.65 21.17 -12.10
C ASP A 179 11.07 20.59 -13.46
N ARG A 180 10.59 21.22 -14.53
CA ARG A 180 10.85 20.80 -15.91
C ARG A 180 12.35 20.69 -16.24
N TYR A 181 13.16 21.62 -15.74
CA TYR A 181 14.61 21.62 -15.96
C TYR A 181 15.30 20.57 -15.09
N ALA A 182 14.78 20.27 -13.89
CA ALA A 182 15.31 19.19 -13.07
C ALA A 182 14.99 17.81 -13.65
N ILE A 183 13.83 17.67 -14.30
CA ILE A 183 13.44 16.46 -15.03
C ILE A 183 14.35 16.21 -16.24
N GLU A 184 14.86 17.26 -16.88
CA GLU A 184 15.83 17.18 -17.98
C GLU A 184 17.26 16.89 -17.49
N ASP A 185 17.76 17.67 -16.52
CA ASP A 185 19.10 17.50 -15.93
C ASP A 185 19.11 17.99 -14.47
N TYR A 186 18.89 17.06 -13.54
CA TYR A 186 18.80 17.40 -12.11
C TYR A 186 20.12 17.91 -11.53
N ASN A 187 21.27 17.42 -12.01
CA ASN A 187 22.58 17.82 -11.48
C ASN A 187 22.86 19.28 -11.82
N LYS A 188 22.62 19.65 -13.08
CA LYS A 188 22.72 21.03 -13.53
C LYS A 188 21.68 21.92 -12.83
N ARG A 189 20.43 21.47 -12.72
CA ARG A 189 19.38 22.27 -12.08
C ARG A 189 19.61 22.49 -10.59
N LEU A 190 20.03 21.46 -9.85
CA LEU A 190 20.41 21.60 -8.44
C LEU A 190 21.59 22.56 -8.28
N LYS A 191 22.57 22.50 -9.20
CA LYS A 191 23.66 23.45 -9.24
C LYS A 191 23.14 24.88 -9.41
N ASP A 192 22.30 25.13 -10.40
CA ASP A 192 21.72 26.46 -10.64
C ASP A 192 20.96 26.97 -9.42
N ILE A 193 20.16 26.10 -8.77
CA ILE A 193 19.45 26.45 -7.53
C ILE A 193 20.44 26.79 -6.42
N CYS A 194 21.50 26.01 -6.22
CA CYS A 194 22.50 26.25 -5.19
C CYS A 194 23.28 27.55 -5.42
N ASP A 195 23.68 27.82 -6.66
CA ASP A 195 24.41 29.03 -7.04
C ASP A 195 23.54 30.28 -6.77
N GLU A 196 22.25 30.23 -7.13
CA GLU A 196 21.31 31.35 -6.92
C GLU A 196 20.89 31.54 -5.46
N THR A 197 21.02 30.49 -4.66
CA THR A 197 20.61 30.46 -3.24
C THR A 197 21.77 30.50 -2.25
N GLU A 198 23.02 30.66 -2.71
CA GLU A 198 24.22 30.68 -1.86
C GLU A 198 24.18 31.80 -0.81
N LEU A 199 23.46 32.89 -1.05
CA LEU A 199 23.34 33.99 -0.09
C LEU A 199 22.18 33.83 0.90
N PHE A 200 21.30 32.84 0.74
CA PHE A 200 20.14 32.70 1.61
C PHE A 200 20.48 32.18 3.00
N TYR A 201 19.72 32.63 4.00
CA TYR A 201 19.90 32.17 5.39
C TYR A 201 19.65 30.66 5.51
N LYS A 202 18.50 30.20 4.99
CA LYS A 202 18.11 28.78 4.94
C LYS A 202 17.37 28.49 3.64
N VAL A 203 17.55 27.27 3.15
CA VAL A 203 16.87 26.77 1.95
C VAL A 203 16.29 25.39 2.27
N ILE A 204 14.98 25.24 2.12
CA ILE A 204 14.26 23.99 2.35
C ILE A 204 13.62 23.57 1.02
N ILE A 205 13.95 22.39 0.53
CA ILE A 205 13.50 21.87 -0.75
C ILE A 205 12.63 20.63 -0.50
N SER A 206 11.42 20.57 -1.07
CA SER A 206 10.63 19.34 -1.09
C SER A 206 10.85 18.56 -2.40
N CYS A 207 10.88 17.24 -2.31
CA CYS A 207 11.07 16.37 -3.48
C CYS A 207 10.47 14.98 -3.23
N ARG A 208 10.04 14.28 -4.28
CA ARG A 208 9.76 12.84 -4.21
C ARG A 208 11.04 12.05 -3.90
N THR A 209 10.92 11.04 -3.03
CA THR A 209 12.05 10.19 -2.62
C THR A 209 12.77 9.58 -3.83
N GLN A 210 11.99 9.06 -4.76
CA GLN A 210 12.44 8.38 -5.98
C GLN A 210 13.01 9.25 -7.10
N PHE A 211 12.97 10.57 -6.96
CA PHE A 211 13.48 11.46 -8.00
C PHE A 211 15.00 11.33 -8.15
N PHE A 212 15.68 11.01 -7.06
CA PHE A 212 17.12 10.81 -7.03
C PHE A 212 17.46 9.40 -7.55
N PRO A 213 18.33 9.28 -8.57
CA PRO A 213 18.78 8.00 -9.10
C PRO A 213 19.84 7.37 -8.18
N ASP A 214 19.52 6.25 -7.56
CA ASP A 214 20.32 5.64 -6.48
C ASP A 214 21.64 4.96 -6.90
N SER A 215 22.68 5.69 -7.34
CA SER A 215 23.93 5.01 -7.76
C SER A 215 25.28 5.62 -7.38
N ASP A 216 25.35 6.56 -6.43
CA ASP A 216 26.66 6.98 -5.85
C ASP A 216 26.65 6.84 -4.32
N SER A 217 26.54 5.59 -3.85
CA SER A 217 26.81 5.06 -2.50
C SER A 217 26.27 5.85 -1.30
N GLU A 218 25.11 5.39 -0.80
CA GLU A 218 24.56 5.71 0.52
C GLU A 218 25.59 5.61 1.66
N PRO A 219 25.40 6.42 2.72
CA PRO A 219 25.23 5.80 4.01
C PRO A 219 23.76 5.90 4.38
N ARG A 220 23.08 4.75 4.43
CA ARG A 220 21.67 4.58 4.86
C ARG A 220 21.38 5.20 6.24
N HIS A 221 22.42 5.61 6.95
CA HIS A 221 22.41 6.04 8.34
C HIS A 221 22.98 7.45 8.58
N THR A 222 23.37 8.22 7.55
CA THR A 222 23.94 9.58 7.76
C THR A 222 22.99 10.70 7.35
N LYS A 223 22.78 11.63 8.29
CA LYS A 223 21.97 12.86 8.14
C LYS A 223 22.37 13.79 7.00
N LYS A 224 23.60 13.68 6.51
CA LYS A 224 24.29 14.68 5.70
C LYS A 224 24.69 14.05 4.36
N ARG A 225 24.34 14.70 3.25
CA ARG A 225 24.82 14.34 1.90
C ARG A 225 25.50 15.55 1.28
N SER A 226 26.75 15.39 0.89
CA SER A 226 27.42 16.33 0.02
C SER A 226 26.99 16.05 -1.42
N PHE A 227 26.44 17.06 -2.11
CA PHE A 227 26.36 17.04 -3.56
C PHE A 227 27.61 17.75 -4.09
N GLY A 228 28.33 17.09 -5.01
CA GLY A 228 29.42 17.71 -5.74
C GLY A 228 28.85 18.68 -6.76
N VAL A 229 28.91 19.98 -6.47
CA VAL A 229 28.44 21.04 -7.36
C VAL A 229 29.67 21.76 -7.90
N GLY A 230 30.19 21.29 -9.04
CA GLY A 230 31.44 21.82 -9.62
C GLY A 230 32.66 21.53 -8.73
N LYS A 231 33.34 22.57 -8.24
CA LYS A 231 34.53 22.44 -7.34
C LYS A 231 34.20 22.51 -5.84
N LYS A 232 32.93 22.73 -5.46
CA LYS A 232 32.46 22.83 -4.06
C LYS A 232 31.53 21.67 -3.72
N SER A 233 31.66 21.13 -2.51
CA SER A 233 30.70 20.16 -1.95
C SER A 233 29.67 20.88 -1.09
N ILE A 234 28.40 20.83 -1.45
CA ILE A 234 27.31 21.42 -0.67
C ILE A 234 26.64 20.32 0.14
N GLU A 235 26.58 20.49 1.47
CA GLU A 235 25.98 19.53 2.39
C GLU A 235 24.48 19.81 2.58
N PHE A 236 23.65 18.80 2.30
CA PHE A 236 22.21 18.80 2.53
C PHE A 236 21.86 17.88 3.69
N VAL A 237 20.96 18.34 4.55
CA VAL A 237 20.35 17.50 5.58
C VAL A 237 19.01 16.97 5.09
N LYS A 238 18.82 15.65 5.14
CA LYS A 238 17.64 14.98 4.60
C LYS A 238 16.68 14.56 5.71
N TYR A 239 15.39 14.64 5.44
CA TYR A 239 14.35 14.07 6.28
C TYR A 239 13.26 13.43 5.42
N TYR A 240 12.83 12.24 5.80
CA TYR A 240 11.70 11.53 5.18
C TYR A 240 10.43 11.78 5.99
N ILE A 241 9.33 12.19 5.33
CA ILE A 241 8.04 12.30 6.01
C ILE A 241 7.58 10.91 6.44
N SER A 242 7.22 10.78 7.72
CA SER A 242 6.74 9.51 8.29
C SER A 242 5.26 9.30 8.04
N LEU A 243 4.86 8.04 7.95
CA LEU A 243 3.47 7.60 7.90
C LEU A 243 2.70 8.00 9.17
N PHE A 244 1.40 8.30 9.02
CA PHE A 244 0.54 8.55 10.19
C PHE A 244 0.39 7.28 11.04
N ASN A 245 0.39 7.41 12.36
CA ASN A 245 0.01 6.29 13.23
C ASN A 245 -1.51 6.27 13.48
N GLU A 246 -2.02 5.25 14.19
CA GLU A 246 -3.46 5.14 14.51
C GLU A 246 -3.99 6.35 15.28
N LYS A 247 -3.18 6.92 16.19
CA LYS A 247 -3.58 8.10 16.97
C LYS A 247 -3.77 9.31 16.05
N GLU A 248 -2.84 9.52 15.11
CA GLU A 248 -2.88 10.61 14.14
C GLU A 248 -4.05 10.49 13.16
N ILE A 249 -4.36 9.27 12.70
CA ILE A 249 -5.57 9.01 11.90
C ILE A 249 -6.81 9.42 12.69
N ASN A 250 -6.93 9.01 13.96
CA ASN A 250 -8.09 9.35 14.77
C ASN A 250 -8.23 10.86 15.01
N ILE A 251 -7.11 11.57 15.20
CA ILE A 251 -7.10 13.04 15.29
C ILE A 251 -7.52 13.66 13.95
N TYR A 252 -7.07 13.12 12.82
CA TYR A 252 -7.50 13.62 11.51
C TYR A 252 -9.01 13.47 11.32
N LEU A 253 -9.56 12.29 11.64
CA LEU A 253 -10.99 12.02 11.50
C LEU A 253 -11.84 12.89 12.42
N SER A 254 -11.38 13.17 13.65
CA SER A 254 -12.09 14.04 14.59
C SER A 254 -12.02 15.52 14.21
N LYS A 255 -10.96 15.95 13.51
CA LYS A 255 -10.90 17.28 12.89
C LYS A 255 -11.79 17.37 11.67
N LYS A 256 -11.87 16.30 10.85
CA LYS A 256 -12.59 16.27 9.59
C LYS A 256 -14.11 16.21 9.78
N TYR A 257 -14.57 15.34 10.67
CA TYR A 257 -15.99 15.08 10.92
C TYR A 257 -16.39 15.50 12.32
N ASN A 258 -17.63 15.96 12.48
CA ASN A 258 -18.15 16.28 13.80
C ASN A 258 -18.33 15.00 14.66
N PRO A 259 -17.64 14.85 15.81
CA PRO A 259 -17.69 13.63 16.63
C PRO A 259 -19.06 13.32 17.25
N ILE A 260 -20.01 14.26 17.21
CA ILE A 260 -21.36 14.10 17.76
C ILE A 260 -22.35 13.78 16.63
N PHE A 261 -22.36 14.59 15.57
CA PHE A 261 -23.35 14.46 14.48
C PHE A 261 -22.93 13.50 13.36
N GLU A 262 -21.64 13.27 13.16
CA GLU A 262 -21.11 12.50 12.03
C GLU A 262 -20.38 11.21 12.49
N ARG A 263 -20.76 10.66 13.65
CA ARG A 263 -20.20 9.41 14.20
C ARG A 263 -20.20 8.25 13.20
N ASN A 264 -21.22 8.15 12.36
CA ASN A 264 -21.31 7.12 11.33
C ASN A 264 -20.21 7.26 10.27
N LYS A 265 -19.85 8.49 9.86
CA LYS A 265 -18.75 8.72 8.91
C LYS A 265 -17.40 8.31 9.52
N ILE A 266 -17.18 8.65 10.80
CA ILE A 266 -15.96 8.26 11.54
C ILE A 266 -15.85 6.73 11.59
N ARG A 267 -16.91 6.04 12.03
CA ARG A 267 -16.93 4.57 12.13
C ARG A 267 -16.67 3.90 10.79
N ARG A 268 -17.28 4.39 9.70
CA ARG A 268 -17.08 3.84 8.35
C ARG A 268 -15.67 4.11 7.83
N SER A 269 -15.13 5.31 8.07
CA SER A 269 -13.75 5.64 7.73
C SER A 269 -12.77 4.70 8.44
N GLN A 270 -12.96 4.46 9.74
CA GLN A 270 -12.13 3.53 10.50
C GLN A 270 -12.24 2.08 9.98
N LYS A 271 -13.42 1.64 9.55
CA LYS A 271 -13.61 0.30 8.94
C LYS A 271 -12.82 0.17 7.63
N VAL A 272 -12.89 1.18 6.75
CA VAL A 272 -12.12 1.21 5.49
C VAL A 272 -10.62 1.17 5.76
N ILE A 273 -10.13 2.00 6.68
CA ILE A 273 -8.71 2.06 7.04
C ILE A 273 -8.22 0.74 7.63
N LYS A 274 -9.01 0.11 8.50
CA LYS A 274 -8.66 -1.18 9.11
C LYS A 274 -8.55 -2.32 8.08
N ASN A 275 -9.38 -2.27 7.04
CA ASN A 275 -9.40 -3.29 5.98
C ASN A 275 -8.32 -3.07 4.91
N CYS A 276 -7.48 -2.03 5.05
CA CYS A 276 -6.35 -1.74 4.17
C CYS A 276 -5.11 -1.35 4.98
N PRO A 277 -4.57 -2.25 5.83
CA PRO A 277 -3.51 -1.91 6.78
C PRO A 277 -2.15 -1.67 6.10
N GLU A 278 -1.84 -2.44 5.07
CA GLU A 278 -0.52 -2.56 4.45
C GLU A 278 -0.23 -1.44 3.43
N LEU A 279 -1.25 -0.71 2.98
CA LEU A 279 -1.13 -0.16 1.65
C LEU A 279 -1.79 1.20 1.47
N MET A 280 -0.94 2.12 1.00
CA MET A 280 -1.10 3.57 0.84
C MET A 280 -0.92 4.31 2.15
N VAL A 281 0.28 4.88 2.32
CA VAL A 281 0.47 6.28 2.71
C VAL A 281 -0.80 6.84 3.33
N ARG A 282 -1.02 6.57 4.61
CA ARG A 282 -2.29 6.89 5.30
C ARG A 282 -2.84 8.29 4.96
N PRO A 283 -2.00 9.33 4.75
CA PRO A 283 -2.46 10.61 4.20
C PRO A 283 -3.19 10.56 2.85
N MET A 284 -2.75 9.73 1.91
CA MET A 284 -3.37 9.58 0.60
C MET A 284 -4.74 8.89 0.71
N LEU A 285 -4.83 7.75 1.41
CA LEU A 285 -6.14 7.10 1.68
C LEU A 285 -7.11 8.08 2.35
N LEU A 286 -6.62 8.85 3.33
CA LEU A 286 -7.41 9.88 4.02
C LEU A 286 -7.86 11.03 3.11
N ALA A 287 -7.10 11.34 2.06
CA ALA A 287 -7.50 12.34 1.07
C ALA A 287 -8.70 11.87 0.23
N TYR A 288 -8.86 10.56 0.03
CA TYR A 288 -9.96 9.94 -0.73
C TYR A 288 -11.05 9.32 0.16
N ILE A 289 -10.97 9.51 1.48
CA ILE A 289 -11.86 8.80 2.41
C ILE A 289 -13.33 9.21 2.25
N ASP A 290 -13.61 10.45 1.82
CA ASP A 290 -14.99 10.91 1.56
C ASP A 290 -15.59 10.12 0.39
N ASP A 291 -14.86 10.03 -0.72
CA ASP A 291 -15.23 9.28 -1.93
C ASP A 291 -15.49 7.79 -1.58
N LEU A 292 -14.66 7.21 -0.71
CA LEU A 292 -14.81 5.82 -0.28
C LEU A 292 -16.03 5.58 0.60
N ILE A 293 -16.48 6.56 1.38
CA ILE A 293 -17.64 6.42 2.29
C ILE A 293 -18.92 7.09 1.78
N GLU A 294 -18.91 7.66 0.58
CA GLU A 294 -20.05 8.40 0.02
C GLU A 294 -21.29 7.50 -0.10
N ASP A 295 -21.15 6.35 -0.75
CA ASP A 295 -22.21 5.34 -0.86
C ASP A 295 -22.40 4.65 0.48
N LYS A 296 -23.55 4.88 1.13
CA LYS A 296 -23.87 4.35 2.47
C LYS A 296 -24.07 2.84 2.51
N GLU A 297 -24.44 2.23 1.41
CA GLU A 297 -24.70 0.79 1.32
C GLU A 297 -23.44 -0.01 1.01
N ARG A 298 -22.43 0.66 0.46
CA ARG A 298 -21.16 0.04 0.11
C ARG A 298 -20.32 -0.30 1.33
N GLU A 299 -20.00 -1.58 1.46
CA GLU A 299 -19.01 -2.10 2.40
C GLU A 299 -17.83 -2.72 1.66
N TYR A 300 -16.62 -2.35 2.06
CA TYR A 300 -15.39 -2.95 1.56
C TYR A 300 -14.98 -4.09 2.50
N ASN A 301 -15.02 -5.30 1.99
CA ASN A 301 -14.62 -6.50 2.74
C ASN A 301 -13.17 -6.89 2.49
N TYR A 302 -12.60 -6.40 1.39
CA TYR A 302 -11.29 -6.75 0.89
C TYR A 302 -10.47 -5.52 0.54
N ALA A 303 -9.15 -5.61 0.66
CA ALA A 303 -8.24 -4.52 0.32
C ALA A 303 -8.35 -4.14 -1.17
N TYR A 304 -8.42 -5.13 -2.07
CA TYR A 304 -8.49 -4.86 -3.52
C TYR A 304 -9.69 -3.98 -3.92
N GLU A 305 -10.80 -4.02 -3.16
CA GLU A 305 -12.00 -3.23 -3.46
C GLU A 305 -11.76 -1.74 -3.22
N ILE A 306 -10.96 -1.41 -2.19
CA ILE A 306 -10.52 -0.05 -1.88
C ILE A 306 -9.54 0.42 -2.96
N TYR A 307 -8.57 -0.43 -3.31
CA TYR A 307 -7.63 -0.16 -4.40
C TYR A 307 -8.31 0.13 -5.72
N ASN A 308 -9.31 -0.67 -6.06
CA ASN A 308 -10.07 -0.51 -7.28
C ASN A 308 -10.72 0.88 -7.35
N GLN A 309 -11.23 1.39 -6.23
CA GLN A 309 -11.76 2.76 -6.19
C GLN A 309 -10.66 3.81 -6.24
N LEU A 310 -9.60 3.67 -5.45
CA LEU A 310 -8.50 4.63 -5.43
C LEU A 310 -7.84 4.79 -6.79
N VAL A 311 -7.47 3.68 -7.43
CA VAL A 311 -6.80 3.69 -8.74
C VAL A 311 -7.74 4.23 -9.83
N TYR A 312 -9.03 3.87 -9.78
CA TYR A 312 -10.02 4.41 -10.70
C TYR A 312 -10.17 5.93 -10.56
N SER A 313 -10.41 6.43 -9.35
CA SER A 313 -10.52 7.88 -9.08
C SER A 313 -9.23 8.62 -9.40
N TRP A 314 -8.08 7.96 -9.32
CA TRP A 314 -6.80 8.54 -9.69
C TRP A 314 -6.67 8.69 -11.20
N ILE A 315 -6.97 7.64 -11.97
CA ILE A 315 -6.93 7.67 -13.45
C ILE A 315 -7.93 8.70 -14.00
N GLU A 316 -9.15 8.75 -13.48
CA GLU A 316 -10.17 9.72 -13.92
C GLU A 316 -9.72 11.18 -13.77
N ARG A 317 -8.87 11.47 -12.79
CA ARG A 317 -8.36 12.83 -12.54
C ARG A 317 -7.16 13.18 -13.42
N GLU A 318 -6.42 12.19 -13.90
CA GLU A 318 -5.18 12.39 -14.65
C GLU A 318 -5.38 12.32 -16.16
N ALA A 319 -6.21 11.39 -16.61
CA ALA A 319 -6.31 11.06 -18.00
C ALA A 319 -7.28 11.97 -18.76
N ILE A 320 -6.86 12.42 -19.95
CA ILE A 320 -7.78 12.96 -20.95
C ILE A 320 -8.60 11.82 -21.57
N ASN A 321 -8.02 10.60 -21.62
CA ASN A 321 -8.66 9.36 -22.02
C ASN A 321 -8.29 8.22 -21.04
N ASN A 322 -9.25 7.82 -20.20
CA ASN A 322 -9.05 6.89 -19.08
C ASN A 322 -8.62 5.48 -19.53
N GLU A 323 -9.16 4.99 -20.64
CA GLU A 323 -8.91 3.62 -21.11
C GLU A 323 -7.48 3.45 -21.63
N THR A 324 -6.97 4.46 -22.34
CA THR A 324 -5.60 4.46 -22.85
C THR A 324 -4.56 4.43 -21.72
N LEU A 325 -4.77 5.20 -20.65
CA LEU A 325 -3.82 5.27 -19.53
C LEU A 325 -3.80 3.97 -18.71
N TYR A 326 -4.97 3.34 -18.51
CA TYR A 326 -5.06 2.05 -17.83
C TYR A 326 -4.34 0.95 -18.62
N ASN A 327 -4.65 0.83 -19.91
CA ASN A 327 -4.03 -0.18 -20.78
C ASN A 327 -2.51 0.01 -20.88
N PHE A 328 -2.05 1.26 -20.97
CA PHE A 328 -0.62 1.58 -20.91
C PHE A 328 0.01 1.09 -19.60
N SER A 329 -0.59 1.45 -18.47
CA SER A 329 -0.09 1.07 -17.14
C SER A 329 -0.06 -0.45 -16.97
N GLU A 330 -1.08 -1.16 -17.47
CA GLU A 330 -1.12 -2.62 -17.50
C GLU A 330 0.07 -3.23 -18.26
N LYS A 331 0.41 -2.68 -19.44
CA LYS A 331 1.54 -3.15 -20.24
C LYS A 331 2.90 -2.89 -19.58
N ILE A 332 3.03 -1.74 -18.94
CA ILE A 332 4.22 -1.42 -18.14
C ILE A 332 4.36 -2.38 -16.96
N ALA A 333 3.26 -2.68 -16.27
CA ALA A 333 3.25 -3.63 -15.17
C ALA A 333 3.66 -5.04 -15.64
N GLU A 334 3.09 -5.52 -16.74
CA GLU A 334 3.41 -6.81 -17.36
C GLU A 334 4.90 -6.92 -17.73
N TYR A 335 5.47 -5.88 -18.33
CA TYR A 335 6.89 -5.82 -18.65
C TYR A 335 7.76 -5.88 -17.38
N MET A 336 7.43 -5.07 -16.37
CA MET A 336 8.14 -5.03 -15.08
C MET A 336 8.18 -6.41 -14.42
N TYR A 337 7.03 -7.07 -14.32
CA TYR A 337 6.92 -8.40 -13.71
C TYR A 337 7.71 -9.45 -14.49
N SER A 338 7.56 -9.49 -15.82
CA SER A 338 8.23 -10.48 -16.68
C SER A 338 9.75 -10.36 -16.65
N ASN A 339 10.28 -9.15 -16.49
CA ASN A 339 11.71 -8.87 -16.42
C ASN A 339 12.25 -8.78 -14.99
N LYS A 340 11.42 -9.07 -13.97
CA LYS A 340 11.77 -8.95 -12.54
C LYS A 340 12.41 -7.61 -12.17
N THR A 341 11.85 -6.52 -12.70
CA THR A 341 12.33 -5.16 -12.47
C THR A 341 11.18 -4.25 -12.03
N VAL A 342 11.46 -3.32 -11.12
CA VAL A 342 10.51 -2.24 -10.76
C VAL A 342 10.82 -0.93 -11.49
N TYR A 343 11.83 -0.95 -12.35
CA TYR A 343 12.34 0.19 -13.12
C TYR A 343 12.31 -0.11 -14.62
N ILE A 344 11.92 0.88 -15.43
CA ILE A 344 11.94 0.80 -16.90
C ILE A 344 12.68 2.01 -17.47
N LYS A 345 13.59 1.78 -18.43
CA LYS A 345 14.27 2.86 -19.15
C LYS A 345 13.35 3.55 -20.15
N GLY A 346 13.50 4.86 -20.33
CA GLY A 346 12.63 5.65 -21.23
C GLY A 346 12.57 5.17 -22.68
N ASN A 347 13.63 4.57 -23.22
CA ASN A 347 13.61 4.00 -24.57
C ASN A 347 12.64 2.79 -24.71
N ILE A 348 12.44 2.01 -23.65
CA ILE A 348 11.48 0.91 -23.62
C ILE A 348 10.06 1.48 -23.54
N ILE A 349 9.85 2.50 -22.70
CA ILE A 349 8.58 3.22 -22.59
C ILE A 349 8.16 3.77 -23.96
N GLN A 350 9.08 4.41 -24.69
CA GLN A 350 8.81 4.93 -26.02
C GLN A 350 8.41 3.83 -27.01
N LYS A 351 9.10 2.69 -27.01
CA LYS A 351 8.74 1.54 -27.86
C LYS A 351 7.33 1.03 -27.57
N ILE A 352 6.98 0.90 -26.29
CA ILE A 352 5.62 0.49 -25.87
C ILE A 352 4.61 1.54 -26.33
N CYS A 353 4.91 2.83 -26.19
CA CYS A 353 4.01 3.88 -26.66
C CYS A 353 3.82 3.89 -28.18
N GLU A 354 4.87 3.63 -28.96
CA GLU A 354 4.79 3.49 -30.42
C GLU A 354 3.95 2.26 -30.82
N GLU A 355 4.14 1.13 -30.14
CA GLU A 355 3.39 -0.12 -30.38
C GLU A 355 1.89 0.05 -30.13
N TYR A 356 1.50 0.80 -29.11
CA TYR A 356 0.10 0.98 -28.70
C TYR A 356 -0.50 2.35 -29.09
N GLY A 357 0.23 3.18 -29.86
CA GLY A 357 -0.26 4.48 -30.36
C GLY A 357 -0.50 5.54 -29.28
N ILE A 358 0.33 5.60 -28.24
CA ILE A 358 0.12 6.45 -27.05
C ILE A 358 1.02 7.70 -27.11
N GLN A 359 0.45 8.91 -26.94
CA GLN A 359 1.21 10.17 -26.85
C GLN A 359 1.53 10.55 -25.39
N LEU A 360 2.75 10.31 -24.93
CA LEU A 360 3.22 10.54 -23.54
C LEU A 360 3.31 12.00 -23.10
N SER A 361 3.56 12.94 -24.03
CA SER A 361 3.89 14.34 -23.71
C SER A 361 2.80 15.10 -22.94
N SER A 362 1.55 14.61 -22.99
CA SER A 362 0.41 15.17 -22.23
C SER A 362 0.28 14.61 -20.81
N PHE A 363 0.87 13.45 -20.52
CA PHE A 363 0.80 12.74 -19.23
C PHE A 363 1.99 13.07 -18.34
N GLU A 364 3.19 13.25 -18.92
CA GLU A 364 4.42 13.60 -18.18
C GLU A 364 4.38 14.99 -17.55
N ALA A 365 3.60 15.92 -18.12
CA ALA A 365 3.49 17.30 -17.65
C ALA A 365 2.51 17.50 -16.48
N LYS A 366 1.73 16.48 -16.11
CA LYS A 366 0.77 16.57 -15.01
C LYS A 366 1.37 15.89 -13.78
N THR A 367 1.41 16.63 -12.68
CA THR A 367 2.10 16.37 -11.40
C THR A 367 1.63 15.13 -10.61
N ARG A 368 0.80 14.30 -11.23
CA ARG A 368 0.20 13.10 -10.70
C ARG A 368 0.17 12.14 -11.89
N SER A 369 0.95 11.08 -11.84
CA SER A 369 0.89 9.98 -12.81
C SER A 369 1.05 8.68 -12.03
N LEU A 370 0.36 7.61 -12.44
CA LEU A 370 0.60 6.25 -11.92
C LEU A 370 2.07 5.81 -12.07
N LEU A 371 2.80 6.40 -13.01
CA LEU A 371 4.22 6.21 -13.27
C LEU A 371 5.00 7.50 -13.01
N ASN A 372 6.09 7.40 -12.27
CA ASN A 372 7.01 8.51 -12.05
C ASN A 372 8.32 8.25 -12.79
N ARG A 373 8.87 9.33 -13.33
CA ARG A 373 10.17 9.36 -14.00
C ARG A 373 11.19 9.99 -13.05
N ASN A 374 12.32 9.34 -12.84
CA ASN A 374 13.45 9.95 -12.14
C ASN A 374 14.29 10.80 -13.12
N ALA A 375 15.26 11.53 -12.59
CA ALA A 375 16.08 12.42 -13.40
C ALA A 375 16.94 11.72 -14.48
N ASN A 376 17.19 10.41 -14.33
CA ASN A 376 17.91 9.63 -15.34
C ASN A 376 16.99 9.10 -16.45
N GLY A 377 15.71 9.50 -16.49
CA GLY A 377 14.74 9.02 -17.46
C GLY A 377 14.31 7.57 -17.23
N ILE A 378 14.44 7.08 -16.00
CA ILE A 378 13.95 5.77 -15.57
C ILE A 378 12.58 5.95 -14.95
N TYR A 379 11.62 5.14 -15.40
CA TYR A 379 10.24 5.14 -14.96
C TYR A 379 10.02 4.03 -13.92
N LYS A 380 9.20 4.32 -12.91
CA LYS A 380 8.70 3.35 -11.94
C LYS A 380 7.28 3.70 -11.53
N PHE A 381 6.51 2.74 -11.03
CA PHE A 381 5.19 3.06 -10.48
C PHE A 381 5.29 4.00 -9.27
N ALA A 382 4.29 4.87 -9.12
CA ALA A 382 4.17 5.78 -7.98
C ALA A 382 4.16 5.07 -6.63
N HIS A 383 3.69 3.83 -6.64
CA HIS A 383 3.84 2.93 -5.52
C HIS A 383 3.87 1.49 -6.05
N LYS A 384 4.73 0.64 -5.49
CA LYS A 384 4.85 -0.77 -5.89
C LYS A 384 3.52 -1.50 -5.82
N SER A 385 2.70 -1.15 -4.86
CA SER A 385 1.42 -1.82 -4.68
C SER A 385 0.35 -1.51 -5.72
N ILE A 386 0.49 -0.39 -6.43
CA ILE A 386 -0.35 -0.06 -7.57
C ILE A 386 0.02 -0.95 -8.75
N LEU A 387 1.32 -1.16 -8.96
CA LEU A 387 1.84 -2.17 -9.88
C LEU A 387 1.24 -3.55 -9.54
N GLU A 388 1.32 -3.97 -8.27
CA GLU A 388 0.79 -5.25 -7.80
C GLU A 388 -0.73 -5.37 -7.98
N PHE A 389 -1.49 -4.30 -7.72
CA PHE A 389 -2.92 -4.26 -7.96
C PHE A 389 -3.27 -4.40 -9.45
N ILE A 390 -2.57 -3.69 -10.34
CA ILE A 390 -2.78 -3.76 -11.79
C ILE A 390 -2.48 -5.18 -12.30
N LEU A 391 -1.38 -5.77 -11.84
CA LEU A 391 -1.03 -7.17 -12.14
C LEU A 391 -2.15 -8.12 -11.69
N ALA A 392 -2.67 -7.96 -10.47
CA ALA A 392 -3.75 -8.78 -9.95
C ALA A 392 -5.04 -8.66 -10.80
N ASN A 393 -5.40 -7.43 -11.19
CA ASN A 393 -6.60 -7.17 -11.99
C ASN A 393 -6.49 -7.70 -13.42
N LYS A 394 -5.29 -7.74 -14.00
CA LYS A 394 -5.04 -8.45 -15.26
C LYS A 394 -5.18 -9.96 -15.05
N ALA A 395 -4.50 -10.51 -14.04
CA ALA A 395 -4.49 -11.95 -13.81
C ALA A 395 -5.87 -12.51 -13.47
N ILE A 396 -6.78 -11.78 -12.83
CA ILE A 396 -8.13 -12.32 -12.58
C ILE A 396 -8.92 -12.53 -13.89
N LYS A 397 -8.63 -11.73 -14.94
CA LYS A 397 -9.34 -11.76 -16.23
C LYS A 397 -8.66 -12.65 -17.26
N ASP A 398 -7.34 -12.77 -17.20
CA ASP A 398 -6.53 -13.51 -18.16
C ASP A 398 -5.91 -14.75 -17.51
N THR A 399 -6.43 -15.94 -17.87
CA THR A 399 -5.95 -17.23 -17.36
C THR A 399 -4.51 -17.53 -17.77
N GLN A 400 -4.06 -17.12 -18.96
CA GLN A 400 -2.68 -17.36 -19.40
C GLN A 400 -1.70 -16.51 -18.60
N PHE A 401 -2.04 -15.23 -18.40
CA PHE A 401 -1.23 -14.35 -17.55
C PHE A 401 -1.22 -14.83 -16.10
N ARG A 402 -2.36 -15.26 -15.56
CA ARG A 402 -2.44 -15.86 -14.22
C ARG A 402 -1.53 -17.08 -14.08
N LYS A 403 -1.51 -17.96 -15.08
CA LYS A 403 -0.60 -19.11 -15.11
C LYS A 403 0.87 -18.66 -15.06
N VAL A 404 1.26 -17.62 -15.80
CA VAL A 404 2.62 -17.06 -15.74
C VAL A 404 2.95 -16.59 -14.33
N ILE A 405 2.05 -15.86 -13.66
CA ILE A 405 2.28 -15.44 -12.27
C ILE A 405 2.45 -16.64 -11.35
N MET A 406 1.61 -17.66 -11.47
CA MET A 406 1.69 -18.85 -10.60
C MET A 406 3.00 -19.63 -10.80
N LEU A 407 3.55 -19.64 -12.01
CA LEU A 407 4.83 -20.30 -12.32
C LEU A 407 6.04 -19.49 -11.85
N ASN A 408 5.96 -18.17 -11.94
CA ASN A 408 7.05 -17.27 -11.55
C ASN A 408 7.11 -17.01 -10.03
N GLY A 409 5.98 -17.17 -9.33
CA GLY A 409 5.86 -16.96 -7.88
C GLY A 409 5.62 -15.50 -7.49
N PHE A 410 5.62 -15.27 -6.18
CA PHE A 410 5.27 -13.99 -5.54
C PHE A 410 6.45 -13.33 -4.81
N ASP A 411 7.69 -13.73 -5.10
CA ASP A 411 8.88 -13.22 -4.38
C ASP A 411 8.98 -11.70 -4.50
N GLY A 412 8.74 -10.99 -3.39
CA GLY A 412 8.67 -9.53 -3.36
C GLY A 412 7.40 -8.96 -4.02
N TYR A 413 6.29 -9.68 -4.03
CA TYR A 413 4.98 -9.28 -4.56
C TYR A 413 3.85 -9.68 -3.59
N ASP A 414 4.01 -9.35 -2.31
CA ASP A 414 3.12 -9.79 -1.22
C ASP A 414 1.68 -9.28 -1.39
N MET A 415 1.52 -8.06 -1.91
CA MET A 415 0.20 -7.48 -2.15
C MET A 415 -0.47 -8.06 -3.38
N LEU A 416 0.30 -8.44 -4.40
CA LEU A 416 -0.22 -9.19 -5.55
C LEU A 416 -0.79 -10.53 -5.09
N GLU A 417 -0.08 -11.27 -4.22
CA GLU A 417 -0.58 -12.52 -3.65
C GLU A 417 -1.87 -12.29 -2.86
N LEU A 418 -1.88 -11.29 -1.98
CA LEU A 418 -3.06 -10.92 -1.19
C LEU A 418 -4.25 -10.56 -2.09
N PHE A 419 -4.05 -9.66 -3.06
CA PHE A 419 -5.11 -9.26 -3.98
C PHE A 419 -5.64 -10.43 -4.78
N LEU A 420 -4.77 -11.29 -5.32
CA LEU A 420 -5.23 -12.47 -6.04
C LEU A 420 -6.03 -13.42 -5.16
N LYS A 421 -5.63 -13.62 -3.90
CA LYS A 421 -6.42 -14.42 -2.94
C LYS A 421 -7.81 -13.81 -2.72
N GLU A 422 -7.87 -12.54 -2.37
CA GLU A 422 -9.14 -11.84 -2.11
C GLU A 422 -10.06 -11.81 -3.34
N MET A 423 -9.51 -11.46 -4.50
CA MET A 423 -10.23 -11.40 -5.77
C MET A 423 -10.74 -12.78 -6.19
N SER A 424 -9.93 -13.84 -6.05
CA SER A 424 -10.32 -15.22 -6.36
C SER A 424 -11.48 -15.68 -5.47
N ILE A 425 -11.38 -15.45 -4.15
CA ILE A 425 -12.44 -15.82 -3.20
C ILE A 425 -13.72 -15.04 -3.49
N SER A 426 -13.61 -13.73 -3.72
CA SER A 426 -14.74 -12.86 -4.08
C SER A 426 -15.41 -13.32 -5.37
N TYR A 427 -14.63 -13.66 -6.39
CA TYR A 427 -15.09 -14.18 -7.67
C TYR A 427 -15.91 -15.46 -7.49
N VAL A 428 -15.36 -16.47 -6.83
CA VAL A 428 -16.07 -17.74 -6.60
C VAL A 428 -17.35 -17.53 -5.77
N LYS A 429 -17.29 -16.73 -4.70
CA LYS A 429 -18.46 -16.44 -3.86
C LYS A 429 -19.61 -15.77 -4.62
N LYS A 430 -19.31 -14.94 -5.62
CA LYS A 430 -20.32 -14.29 -6.48
C LYS A 430 -21.02 -15.28 -7.41
N LEU A 431 -20.38 -16.38 -7.77
CA LEU A 431 -20.94 -17.42 -8.63
C LEU A 431 -21.81 -18.43 -7.88
N ILE A 432 -21.75 -18.45 -6.55
CA ILE A 432 -22.55 -19.39 -5.73
C ILE A 432 -24.01 -18.93 -5.70
N ASN A 433 -24.92 -19.81 -6.08
CA ASN A 433 -26.35 -19.60 -5.83
C ASN A 433 -26.60 -19.70 -4.32
N ARG A 434 -26.92 -18.55 -3.69
CA ARG A 434 -27.07 -18.45 -2.23
C ARG A 434 -28.22 -19.29 -1.67
N GLN A 435 -29.30 -19.49 -2.42
CA GLN A 435 -30.46 -20.27 -1.97
C GLN A 435 -30.17 -21.78 -2.03
N THR A 436 -29.58 -22.23 -3.14
CA THR A 436 -29.40 -23.67 -3.39
C THR A 436 -28.03 -24.20 -2.94
N ARG A 437 -27.08 -23.31 -2.64
CA ARG A 437 -25.69 -23.64 -2.29
C ARG A 437 -25.02 -24.48 -3.39
N ILE A 438 -25.30 -24.13 -4.65
CA ILE A 438 -24.80 -24.82 -5.85
C ILE A 438 -23.76 -23.93 -6.55
N LEU A 439 -22.66 -24.55 -6.96
CA LEU A 439 -21.70 -24.04 -7.94
C LEU A 439 -21.64 -25.03 -9.10
N GLU A 440 -21.93 -24.57 -10.32
CA GLU A 440 -22.09 -25.45 -11.48
C GLU A 440 -21.48 -24.83 -12.74
N ASN A 441 -20.74 -25.64 -13.52
CA ASN A 441 -20.12 -25.25 -14.79
C ASN A 441 -19.13 -24.07 -14.69
N VAL A 442 -18.27 -24.05 -13.67
CA VAL A 442 -17.29 -22.97 -13.43
C VAL A 442 -15.86 -23.46 -13.65
N PHE A 443 -15.07 -22.65 -14.36
CA PHE A 443 -13.64 -22.89 -14.62
C PHE A 443 -12.80 -21.87 -13.85
N CYS A 444 -12.05 -22.36 -12.87
CA CYS A 444 -11.33 -21.57 -11.86
C CYS A 444 -9.81 -21.75 -11.95
N GLU A 445 -9.27 -22.17 -13.09
CA GLU A 445 -7.85 -22.56 -13.18
C GLU A 445 -6.89 -21.50 -12.62
N PHE A 446 -5.92 -21.96 -11.83
CA PHE A 446 -4.88 -21.14 -11.20
C PHE A 446 -5.35 -20.11 -10.17
N LEU A 447 -6.62 -20.15 -9.74
CA LEU A 447 -7.10 -19.21 -8.71
C LEU A 447 -6.50 -19.48 -7.32
N GLN A 448 -6.35 -18.39 -6.55
CA GLN A 448 -5.84 -18.41 -5.17
C GLN A 448 -7.01 -18.50 -4.19
N LEU A 449 -7.36 -19.71 -3.77
CA LEU A 449 -8.54 -20.04 -2.97
C LEU A 449 -8.16 -20.67 -1.62
N SER A 450 -6.97 -20.36 -1.10
CA SER A 450 -6.53 -20.86 0.19
C SER A 450 -7.51 -20.45 1.30
N GLU A 451 -7.79 -21.39 2.21
CA GLU A 451 -8.69 -21.20 3.36
C GLU A 451 -10.15 -20.86 3.00
N ILE A 452 -10.57 -21.04 1.74
CA ILE A 452 -11.97 -20.83 1.36
C ILE A 452 -12.89 -21.83 2.06
N ASP A 453 -14.01 -21.36 2.60
CA ASP A 453 -15.08 -22.22 3.14
C ASP A 453 -16.17 -22.44 2.09
N LEU A 454 -16.22 -23.67 1.59
CA LEU A 454 -17.22 -24.22 0.69
C LEU A 454 -17.91 -25.45 1.33
N SER A 455 -18.00 -25.47 2.65
CA SER A 455 -18.71 -26.52 3.38
C SER A 455 -20.16 -26.60 2.93
N HIS A 456 -20.70 -27.83 2.88
CA HIS A 456 -22.08 -28.12 2.48
C HIS A 456 -22.46 -27.66 1.06
N MET A 457 -21.49 -27.32 0.22
CA MET A 457 -21.74 -26.94 -1.18
C MET A 457 -22.01 -28.16 -2.05
N LYS A 458 -22.87 -27.99 -3.05
CA LYS A 458 -22.97 -28.88 -4.21
C LYS A 458 -22.13 -28.28 -5.34
N ILE A 459 -21.05 -28.97 -5.73
CA ILE A 459 -20.14 -28.50 -6.79
C ILE A 459 -20.23 -29.48 -7.96
N LYS A 460 -20.65 -29.00 -9.13
CA LYS A 460 -20.92 -29.85 -10.30
C LYS A 460 -20.18 -29.36 -11.53
N ASN A 461 -19.53 -30.25 -12.27
CA ASN A 461 -18.90 -29.94 -13.56
C ASN A 461 -17.98 -28.70 -13.49
N CYS A 462 -17.22 -28.57 -12.40
CA CYS A 462 -16.32 -27.43 -12.19
C CYS A 462 -14.86 -27.86 -12.33
N SER A 463 -14.02 -26.95 -12.80
CA SER A 463 -12.57 -27.10 -12.88
C SER A 463 -11.91 -26.19 -11.86
N PHE A 464 -11.13 -26.78 -10.96
CA PHE A 464 -10.22 -26.12 -10.01
C PHE A 464 -8.78 -26.58 -10.26
N GLU A 465 -8.44 -26.82 -11.53
CA GLU A 465 -7.11 -27.29 -11.89
C GLU A 465 -6.04 -26.26 -11.52
N ASN A 466 -4.96 -26.76 -10.91
CA ASN A 466 -3.83 -25.96 -10.45
C ASN A 466 -4.21 -24.80 -9.50
N CYS A 467 -5.40 -24.83 -8.87
CA CYS A 467 -5.76 -23.86 -7.86
C CYS A 467 -4.94 -24.06 -6.59
N ASN A 468 -4.68 -22.95 -5.88
CA ASN A 468 -4.29 -23.03 -4.48
C ASN A 468 -5.55 -23.17 -3.62
N LEU A 469 -5.81 -24.37 -3.12
CA LEU A 469 -6.91 -24.71 -2.19
C LEU A 469 -6.36 -25.17 -0.83
N SER A 470 -5.15 -24.73 -0.48
CA SER A 470 -4.53 -25.10 0.80
C SER A 470 -5.42 -24.66 1.96
N LYS A 471 -5.64 -25.57 2.91
CA LYS A 471 -6.51 -25.41 4.08
C LYS A 471 -7.96 -25.05 3.75
N ALA A 472 -8.41 -25.25 2.51
CA ALA A 472 -9.81 -25.05 2.13
C ALA A 472 -10.72 -25.99 2.93
N VAL A 473 -11.93 -25.52 3.25
CA VAL A 473 -12.92 -26.29 4.00
C VAL A 473 -14.06 -26.68 3.08
N PHE A 474 -14.16 -27.97 2.79
CA PHE A 474 -15.17 -28.55 1.90
C PHE A 474 -16.13 -29.49 2.63
N ARG A 475 -16.09 -29.52 3.97
CA ARG A 475 -16.79 -30.48 4.82
C ARG A 475 -18.24 -30.69 4.38
N LYS A 476 -18.65 -31.95 4.25
CA LYS A 476 -20.01 -32.38 3.85
C LYS A 476 -20.44 -31.85 2.47
N GLY A 477 -19.51 -31.51 1.58
CA GLY A 477 -19.80 -31.15 0.19
C GLY A 477 -20.26 -32.33 -0.67
N ASP A 478 -20.98 -32.06 -1.76
CA ASP A 478 -21.40 -33.04 -2.77
C ASP A 478 -20.80 -32.66 -4.12
N PHE A 479 -19.74 -33.35 -4.53
CA PHE A 479 -18.94 -33.05 -5.70
C PHE A 479 -19.22 -34.06 -6.81
N TYR A 480 -19.68 -33.55 -7.94
CA TYR A 480 -19.98 -34.34 -9.12
C TYR A 480 -19.14 -33.85 -10.29
N ASN A 481 -18.31 -34.75 -10.85
CA ASN A 481 -17.49 -34.46 -12.02
C ASN A 481 -16.65 -33.17 -11.87
N ILE A 482 -15.89 -33.09 -10.78
CA ILE A 482 -15.00 -31.96 -10.48
C ILE A 482 -13.57 -32.31 -10.90
N SER A 483 -12.88 -31.38 -11.56
CA SER A 483 -11.44 -31.47 -11.78
C SER A 483 -10.69 -30.67 -10.72
N LEU A 484 -9.77 -31.32 -10.02
CA LEU A 484 -8.85 -30.78 -9.01
C LEU A 484 -7.40 -31.14 -9.40
N LYS A 485 -7.15 -31.44 -10.68
CA LYS A 485 -5.86 -31.87 -11.20
C LYS A 485 -4.78 -30.84 -10.87
N GLY A 486 -3.66 -31.27 -10.32
CA GLY A 486 -2.54 -30.41 -9.96
C GLY A 486 -2.84 -29.35 -8.88
N SER A 487 -4.03 -29.36 -8.27
CA SER A 487 -4.39 -28.38 -7.24
C SER A 487 -3.61 -28.63 -5.94
N ASN A 488 -3.33 -27.55 -5.22
CA ASN A 488 -2.77 -27.62 -3.87
C ASN A 488 -3.90 -27.73 -2.85
N LEU A 489 -4.08 -28.89 -2.22
CA LEU A 489 -5.06 -29.17 -1.17
C LEU A 489 -4.36 -29.40 0.19
N TYR A 490 -3.16 -28.86 0.38
CA TYR A 490 -2.39 -29.01 1.62
C TYR A 490 -3.24 -28.65 2.84
N GLY A 491 -3.43 -29.59 3.76
CA GLY A 491 -4.20 -29.39 4.99
C GLY A 491 -5.70 -29.13 4.80
N ALA A 492 -6.26 -29.39 3.62
CA ALA A 492 -7.68 -29.16 3.36
C ALA A 492 -8.60 -30.09 4.19
N ASP A 493 -9.74 -29.56 4.65
CA ASP A 493 -10.78 -30.33 5.31
C ASP A 493 -11.79 -30.85 4.30
N LEU A 494 -11.63 -32.11 3.89
CA LEU A 494 -12.47 -32.83 2.93
C LEU A 494 -13.42 -33.82 3.65
N ARG A 495 -13.69 -33.61 4.95
CA ARG A 495 -14.44 -34.58 5.74
C ARG A 495 -15.88 -34.71 5.25
N ASN A 496 -16.34 -35.94 5.07
CA ASN A 496 -17.70 -36.27 4.61
C ASN A 496 -18.04 -35.72 3.21
N VAL A 497 -17.05 -35.37 2.39
CA VAL A 497 -17.28 -34.97 0.99
C VAL A 497 -17.67 -36.17 0.15
N LYS A 498 -18.69 -36.03 -0.71
CA LYS A 498 -19.02 -37.04 -1.71
C LYS A 498 -18.31 -36.72 -3.01
N PHE A 499 -17.29 -37.48 -3.37
CA PHE A 499 -16.61 -37.40 -4.65
C PHE A 499 -17.23 -38.41 -5.63
N ARG A 500 -17.97 -37.92 -6.62
CA ARG A 500 -18.52 -38.74 -7.71
C ARG A 500 -17.84 -38.37 -9.01
N GLY A 501 -16.85 -39.18 -9.40
CA GLY A 501 -16.06 -38.93 -10.62
C GLY A 501 -15.12 -37.73 -10.51
N ALA A 502 -14.59 -37.45 -9.31
CA ALA A 502 -13.63 -36.38 -9.09
C ALA A 502 -12.23 -36.78 -9.59
N ASP A 503 -11.54 -35.82 -10.20
CA ASP A 503 -10.17 -36.00 -10.70
C ASP A 503 -9.17 -35.20 -9.86
N LEU A 504 -8.35 -35.89 -9.05
CA LEU A 504 -7.32 -35.29 -8.20
C LEU A 504 -5.91 -35.71 -8.67
N ARG A 505 -5.74 -36.05 -9.95
CA ARG A 505 -4.43 -36.45 -10.48
C ARG A 505 -3.39 -35.34 -10.27
N GLY A 506 -2.22 -35.70 -9.75
CA GLY A 506 -1.15 -34.74 -9.44
C GLY A 506 -1.48 -33.72 -8.33
N ALA A 507 -2.62 -33.83 -7.64
CA ALA A 507 -2.97 -32.90 -6.58
C ALA A 507 -2.08 -33.11 -5.33
N ASP A 508 -1.80 -32.03 -4.61
CA ASP A 508 -1.09 -32.09 -3.34
C ASP A 508 -2.08 -32.21 -2.18
N LEU A 509 -2.26 -33.41 -1.63
CA LEU A 509 -3.18 -33.70 -0.52
C LEU A 509 -2.45 -33.80 0.82
N ARG A 510 -1.23 -33.28 0.93
CA ARG A 510 -0.43 -33.38 2.14
C ARG A 510 -1.18 -32.87 3.36
N GLY A 511 -1.33 -33.72 4.39
CA GLY A 511 -2.06 -33.37 5.61
C GLY A 511 -3.57 -33.11 5.46
N ALA A 512 -4.15 -33.35 4.27
CA ALA A 512 -5.60 -33.20 4.07
C ALA A 512 -6.40 -34.27 4.81
N ASP A 513 -7.64 -33.96 5.18
CA ASP A 513 -8.51 -34.85 5.96
C ASP A 513 -9.71 -35.35 5.14
N LEU A 514 -9.70 -36.61 4.71
CA LEU A 514 -10.74 -37.25 3.89
C LEU A 514 -11.67 -38.18 4.70
N ARG A 515 -11.69 -38.07 6.04
CA ARG A 515 -12.55 -38.90 6.90
C ARG A 515 -14.03 -38.71 6.58
N GLY A 516 -14.84 -39.77 6.66
CA GLY A 516 -16.25 -39.83 6.28
C GLY A 516 -16.59 -39.58 4.79
N GLY A 517 -15.67 -39.08 3.95
CA GLY A 517 -15.94 -38.83 2.52
C GLY A 517 -16.19 -40.08 1.67
N HIS A 518 -17.03 -39.99 0.65
CA HIS A 518 -17.29 -41.06 -0.31
C HIS A 518 -16.37 -40.87 -1.52
N ILE A 519 -15.41 -41.77 -1.74
CA ILE A 519 -14.35 -41.62 -2.74
C ILE A 519 -14.55 -42.53 -3.97
N ASN A 520 -15.81 -42.87 -4.27
CA ASN A 520 -16.13 -43.79 -5.35
C ASN A 520 -15.71 -43.20 -6.71
N ARG A 521 -14.86 -43.91 -7.45
CA ARG A 521 -14.32 -43.48 -8.75
C ARG A 521 -13.48 -42.20 -8.68
N ILE A 522 -12.80 -41.95 -7.56
CA ILE A 522 -11.80 -40.89 -7.46
C ILE A 522 -10.53 -41.29 -8.22
N LYS A 523 -9.93 -40.34 -8.95
CA LYS A 523 -8.63 -40.50 -9.63
C LYS A 523 -7.55 -39.80 -8.81
N LEU A 524 -6.54 -40.54 -8.34
CA LEU A 524 -5.46 -40.04 -7.48
C LEU A 524 -4.06 -40.31 -8.06
N GLU A 525 -3.96 -40.64 -9.36
CA GLU A 525 -2.68 -40.93 -10.00
C GLU A 525 -1.72 -39.72 -9.88
N GLY A 526 -0.53 -39.96 -9.33
CA GLY A 526 0.47 -38.92 -9.07
C GLY A 526 0.13 -37.93 -7.95
N ALA A 527 -0.97 -38.12 -7.20
CA ALA A 527 -1.30 -37.26 -6.07
C ALA A 527 -0.33 -37.47 -4.90
N ASN A 528 0.02 -36.40 -4.18
CA ASN A 528 0.85 -36.48 -2.99
C ASN A 528 -0.02 -36.76 -1.75
N LEU A 529 0.08 -37.98 -1.21
CA LEU A 529 -0.75 -38.46 -0.09
C LEU A 529 -0.02 -38.42 1.28
N TYR A 530 1.12 -37.73 1.36
CA TYR A 530 1.91 -37.71 2.60
C TYR A 530 1.13 -37.06 3.75
N LYS A 531 0.97 -37.81 4.85
CA LYS A 531 0.16 -37.47 6.02
C LYS A 531 -1.33 -37.21 5.75
N THR A 532 -1.86 -37.57 4.57
CA THR A 532 -3.28 -37.49 4.28
C THR A 532 -4.07 -38.46 5.17
N ILE A 533 -5.18 -38.02 5.76
CA ILE A 533 -5.95 -38.80 6.74
C ILE A 533 -7.14 -39.49 6.05
N PHE A 534 -7.18 -40.82 6.13
CA PHE A 534 -8.29 -41.67 5.66
C PHE A 534 -8.93 -42.44 6.81
N ASP A 535 -10.16 -42.95 6.63
CA ASP A 535 -10.73 -43.94 7.56
C ASP A 535 -10.33 -45.36 7.15
N GLU A 536 -10.38 -46.29 8.11
CA GLU A 536 -10.05 -47.72 7.92
C GLU A 536 -10.73 -48.34 6.70
N ILE A 537 -12.04 -48.10 6.49
CA ILE A 537 -12.81 -48.70 5.38
C ILE A 537 -12.24 -48.28 4.01
N LYS A 538 -11.74 -47.04 3.90
CA LYS A 538 -11.29 -46.49 2.60
C LYS A 538 -9.88 -46.90 2.27
N ILE A 539 -9.04 -47.01 3.29
CA ILE A 539 -7.65 -47.37 3.09
C ILE A 539 -7.53 -48.76 2.46
N ASP A 540 -8.46 -49.66 2.81
CA ASP A 540 -8.56 -51.00 2.25
C ASP A 540 -8.84 -51.03 0.75
N PHE A 541 -9.66 -50.08 0.29
CA PHE A 541 -9.98 -49.92 -1.12
C PHE A 541 -8.85 -49.20 -1.88
N LEU A 542 -8.27 -48.15 -1.28
CA LEU A 542 -7.25 -47.32 -1.92
C LEU A 542 -5.90 -48.03 -2.05
N GLN A 543 -5.52 -48.86 -1.07
CA GLN A 543 -4.24 -49.57 -1.07
C GLN A 543 -4.07 -50.51 -2.27
N MET A 544 -5.17 -50.95 -2.87
CA MET A 544 -5.15 -51.83 -4.06
C MET A 544 -4.69 -51.08 -5.32
N LYS A 545 -4.67 -49.75 -5.30
CA LYS A 545 -4.45 -48.90 -6.49
C LYS A 545 -3.37 -47.84 -6.30
N TYR A 546 -3.08 -47.45 -5.07
CA TYR A 546 -2.22 -46.30 -4.77
C TYR A 546 -1.25 -46.63 -3.64
N ASN A 547 -0.07 -46.01 -3.68
CA ASN A 547 0.89 -46.09 -2.58
C ASN A 547 0.41 -45.21 -1.41
N LEU A 548 0.20 -45.84 -0.25
CA LEU A 548 -0.31 -45.21 0.97
C LEU A 548 0.71 -45.22 2.13
N ALA A 549 1.98 -45.58 1.86
CA ALA A 549 3.02 -45.79 2.89
C ALA A 549 3.10 -44.67 3.93
N ASP A 550 3.03 -43.42 3.46
CA ASP A 550 3.17 -42.23 4.29
C ASP A 550 1.84 -41.55 4.65
N SER A 551 0.71 -42.21 4.38
CA SER A 551 -0.62 -41.73 4.75
C SER A 551 -0.94 -42.03 6.22
N MET A 552 -2.01 -41.40 6.71
CA MET A 552 -2.52 -41.53 8.07
C MET A 552 -3.89 -42.21 8.07
N VAL A 553 -4.15 -43.00 9.09
CA VAL A 553 -5.40 -43.76 9.26
C VAL A 553 -6.08 -43.33 10.54
N TYR A 554 -7.32 -42.90 10.44
CA TYR A 554 -8.19 -42.68 11.57
C TYR A 554 -8.94 -43.96 11.92
N SER A 555 -8.71 -44.46 13.13
CA SER A 555 -9.46 -45.59 13.67
C SER A 555 -10.71 -45.09 14.37
N THR A 556 -11.88 -45.54 13.91
CA THR A 556 -13.16 -45.22 14.55
C THR A 556 -13.30 -45.91 15.91
N LYS A 557 -12.62 -47.05 16.10
CA LYS A 557 -12.64 -47.82 17.35
C LYS A 557 -11.88 -47.09 18.47
N THR A 558 -10.64 -46.68 18.20
CA THR A 558 -9.80 -46.02 19.21
C THR A 558 -9.93 -44.50 19.19
N ARG A 559 -10.58 -43.93 18.17
CA ARG A 559 -10.69 -42.49 17.91
C ARG A 559 -9.33 -41.79 17.77
N THR A 560 -8.30 -42.52 17.36
CA THR A 560 -6.94 -41.99 17.17
C THR A 560 -6.54 -42.01 15.70
N VAL A 561 -5.58 -41.15 15.34
CA VAL A 561 -4.90 -41.16 14.03
C VAL A 561 -3.54 -41.84 14.20
N VAL A 562 -3.23 -42.81 13.36
CA VAL A 562 -1.96 -43.53 13.33
C VAL A 562 -1.38 -43.54 11.91
N SER A 563 -0.09 -43.83 11.76
CA SER A 563 0.48 -44.02 10.42
C SER A 563 -0.10 -45.28 9.76
N TYR A 564 -0.10 -45.31 8.43
CA TYR A 564 -0.55 -46.50 7.69
C TYR A 564 0.28 -47.76 8.02
N LYS A 565 1.60 -47.59 8.22
CA LYS A 565 2.49 -48.69 8.66
C LYS A 565 2.04 -49.27 10.00
N GLU A 566 1.77 -48.41 10.98
CA GLU A 566 1.28 -48.81 12.31
C GLU A 566 -0.11 -49.46 12.25
N TYR A 567 -1.00 -48.93 11.40
CA TYR A 567 -2.30 -49.54 11.16
C TYR A 567 -2.19 -50.97 10.60
N LYS A 568 -1.30 -51.19 9.61
CA LYS A 568 -1.05 -52.52 9.07
C LYS A 568 -0.51 -53.48 10.14
N LYS A 569 0.48 -53.04 10.94
CA LYS A 569 1.05 -53.84 12.04
C LYS A 569 -0.05 -54.30 12.99
N ARG A 570 -0.87 -53.37 13.48
CA ARG A 570 -2.00 -53.68 14.37
C ARG A 570 -3.00 -54.67 13.77
N ARG A 571 -3.30 -54.53 12.47
CA ARG A 571 -4.25 -55.41 11.79
C ARG A 571 -3.70 -56.82 11.59
N ALA A 572 -2.40 -56.97 11.33
CA ALA A 572 -1.74 -58.27 11.21
C ALA A 572 -1.75 -59.02 12.55
N THR A 573 -1.44 -58.32 13.66
CA THR A 573 -1.50 -58.88 15.02
C THR A 573 -2.90 -59.38 15.36
N VAL A 574 -3.95 -58.65 15.00
CA VAL A 574 -5.36 -59.07 15.25
C VAL A 574 -5.77 -60.28 14.41
N ARG A 575 -5.13 -60.54 13.26
CA ARG A 575 -5.40 -61.71 12.40
C ARG A 575 -4.57 -62.96 12.75
N GLY A 576 -3.79 -62.92 13.84
CA GLY A 576 -2.98 -64.05 14.27
C GLY A 576 -1.69 -64.26 13.48
N PHE A 577 -1.28 -63.29 12.66
CA PHE A 577 0.05 -63.28 12.04
C PHE A 577 1.01 -62.56 12.98
N LEU A 578 1.94 -63.30 13.58
CA LEU A 578 3.13 -62.70 14.19
C LEU A 578 3.97 -62.16 13.04
N VAL A 579 4.12 -60.84 12.97
CA VAL A 579 4.95 -60.18 11.96
C VAL A 579 6.20 -59.73 12.67
N ASP A 580 7.33 -60.38 12.38
CA ASP A 580 8.66 -59.91 12.78
C ASP A 580 9.01 -58.65 11.98
N ASP A 581 9.64 -57.68 12.64
CA ASP A 581 9.89 -56.34 12.10
C ASP A 581 10.79 -56.35 10.83
N ASP A 582 11.55 -57.43 10.59
CA ASP A 582 12.46 -57.59 9.44
C ASP A 582 11.79 -58.14 8.16
N GLU A 583 10.71 -58.93 8.28
CA GLU A 583 9.98 -59.47 7.10
C GLU A 583 9.09 -58.42 6.44
N PHE A 584 8.62 -57.42 7.20
CA PHE A 584 7.75 -56.38 6.68
C PHE A 584 8.49 -55.37 5.78
N GLU A 585 9.79 -55.12 6.01
CA GLU A 585 10.61 -54.31 5.10
C GLU A 585 10.87 -55.02 3.76
N PHE A 586 10.97 -56.35 3.76
CA PHE A 586 11.21 -57.14 2.54
C PHE A 586 10.00 -57.15 1.58
N GLU A 587 8.77 -57.19 2.10
CA GLU A 587 7.55 -57.07 1.30
C GLU A 587 7.30 -55.64 0.79
N PHE A 588 7.85 -54.64 1.49
CA PHE A 588 7.82 -53.22 1.12
C PHE A 588 8.78 -52.87 -0.03
N LEU A 589 9.94 -53.53 -0.11
CA LEU A 589 10.92 -53.32 -1.20
C LEU A 589 10.47 -53.99 -2.52
N ASN A 590 9.87 -55.17 -2.47
CA ASN A 590 9.50 -55.92 -3.68
C ASN A 590 8.25 -55.38 -4.41
N ASN A 591 7.36 -54.66 -3.73
CA ASN A 591 6.23 -53.98 -4.39
C ASN A 591 6.59 -52.59 -4.99
N GLY A 592 7.88 -52.21 -4.92
CA GLY A 592 8.42 -50.96 -5.45
C GLY A 592 9.12 -51.07 -6.81
N VAL A 593 9.23 -52.26 -7.41
CA VAL A 593 9.97 -52.44 -8.68
C VAL A 593 9.06 -53.03 -9.76
N SER A 594 8.29 -52.18 -10.43
CA SER A 594 7.99 -52.35 -11.87
C SER A 594 7.75 -51.01 -12.57
N GLN A 595 8.67 -50.06 -12.43
CA GLN A 595 8.94 -49.15 -13.55
C GLN A 595 9.98 -49.84 -14.43
N LYS A 596 9.49 -50.59 -15.43
CA LYS A 596 10.28 -50.83 -16.63
C LYS A 596 10.55 -49.47 -17.27
N MET A 597 11.73 -48.92 -17.02
CA MET A 597 12.43 -48.20 -18.08
C MET A 597 12.89 -49.25 -19.08
N GLU A 598 12.40 -49.14 -20.32
CA GLU A 598 13.05 -49.71 -21.49
C GLU A 598 13.30 -48.56 -22.49
N PRO A 599 14.30 -48.68 -23.37
CA PRO A 599 15.25 -47.62 -23.72
C PRO A 599 14.69 -46.39 -24.43
#